data_AF-A0A271IZX8-F1
#
_entry.id   AF-A0A271IZX8-F1
#
_cell.length_a   1.000
_cell.length_b   1.000
_cell.length_c   1.000
_cell.angle_alpha   90.00
_cell.angle_beta   90.00
_cell.angle_gamma   90.00
#
_symmetry.space_group_name_H-M   'P 1'
#
loop_
_entity.id
_entity.type
_entity.pdbx_description
1 polymer ?
#
loop_
_entity_poly.entity_id
_entity_poly.type
_entity_poly.pdbx_seq_one_letter_code
_entity_poly.pdbx_strand_id
1 'polypeptide(L)'
;MLQPYALLACLLALVACGDASSTAPVSGVDGTAPDPSASVSTTDRSDAPVRPVVDSSATSPAMSADSLVAARARLEEARARYRRIADGGGWPTIPEGDLVEPGDSAAAQVEALRQRLAATGSLGDAAQAGAVYDGPLVAALARFQARHGLVVDSLLGGNTREALNVPASERVAQIETTLDRWDDLPDVPTGPDARYVMVNVPEYTVRAFEGGEEALQMEVVVGAGYDDRATPLFHDTMEHVIFRPYWNVPPSIATEELVPDGPAALQERDFEIISHYAVDATVYDMTAANLQRVANGSLRIRQGPGPDNALGLVKYMFPNDYAVYLHDTPADQLFEEADRAFSHGCIRLERPAEFGAWVLGPQGWDEARVRENMTTGDRQRVELEETIPVYIVYLPVWADADGEVHFSQDVYDLLG
;
A
#
# COMPACT_ATOMS: atom_id res chain seq x y z
N MET A 1 -21.09 27.26 15.44
CA MET A 1 -21.88 26.63 14.36
C MET A 1 -21.09 25.42 13.93
N LEU A 2 -21.52 24.24 14.39
CA LEU A 2 -20.87 22.95 14.16
C LEU A 2 -21.65 22.23 13.06
N GLN A 3 -20.96 21.75 12.03
CA GLN A 3 -21.46 20.72 11.13
C GLN A 3 -20.58 19.47 11.26
N PRO A 4 -21.16 18.27 11.41
CA PRO A 4 -20.43 17.01 11.41
C PRO A 4 -20.62 16.28 10.07
N TYR A 5 -19.54 15.76 9.47
CA TYR A 5 -19.56 14.65 8.53
C TYR A 5 -18.21 13.94 8.56
N ALA A 6 -18.22 12.65 8.93
CA ALA A 6 -17.37 11.56 8.42
C ALA A 6 -17.30 10.44 9.49
N LEU A 7 -18.18 9.45 9.38
CA LEU A 7 -18.09 8.16 10.07
C LEU A 7 -18.95 7.17 9.29
N LEU A 8 -18.36 6.43 8.35
CA LEU A 8 -18.94 5.19 7.85
C LEU A 8 -17.90 4.35 7.10
N ALA A 9 -17.35 3.33 7.76
CA ALA A 9 -16.89 2.10 7.12
C ALA A 9 -16.62 1.04 8.20
N CYS A 10 -17.66 0.29 8.59
CA CYS A 10 -17.56 -1.10 9.07
C CYS A 10 -18.96 -1.65 9.38
N LEU A 11 -19.09 -2.97 9.23
CA LEU A 11 -20.26 -3.84 9.45
C LEU A 11 -21.25 -4.01 8.29
N LEU A 12 -21.13 -5.16 7.62
CA LEU A 12 -22.26 -5.88 7.06
C LEU A 12 -22.02 -7.40 7.17
N ALA A 13 -22.54 -8.01 8.23
CA ALA A 13 -22.91 -9.43 8.25
C ALA A 13 -23.97 -9.70 9.33
N LEU A 14 -25.13 -10.20 8.87
CA LEU A 14 -26.01 -11.22 9.47
C LEU A 14 -27.52 -10.89 9.43
N VAL A 15 -28.19 -11.67 8.58
CA VAL A 15 -29.32 -12.57 8.87
C VAL A 15 -30.58 -11.97 9.50
N ALA A 16 -31.63 -11.98 8.69
CA ALA A 16 -33.00 -11.74 9.09
C ALA A 16 -33.62 -12.96 9.80
N CYS A 17 -34.06 -12.78 11.05
CA CYS A 17 -35.09 -13.60 11.68
C CYS A 17 -36.46 -12.94 11.43
N GLY A 18 -37.37 -13.67 10.80
CA GLY A 18 -38.78 -13.31 10.69
C GLY A 18 -39.63 -14.25 11.53
N ASP A 19 -40.44 -13.69 12.42
CA ASP A 19 -41.53 -14.39 13.11
C ASP A 19 -42.81 -13.56 12.94
N ALA A 20 -43.81 -14.15 12.28
CA ALA A 20 -45.21 -13.76 12.42
C ALA A 20 -46.12 -14.95 12.07
N SER A 21 -46.88 -15.34 13.08
CA SER A 21 -47.72 -16.53 13.21
C SER A 21 -48.99 -16.58 12.34
N SER A 22 -49.38 -17.82 12.03
CA SER A 22 -50.75 -18.38 12.11
C SER A 22 -51.82 -17.98 11.08
N THR A 23 -52.22 -18.91 10.22
CA THR A 23 -53.44 -19.75 10.38
C THR A 23 -53.58 -20.75 9.20
N ALA A 24 -53.99 -21.98 9.50
CA ALA A 24 -54.34 -23.03 8.53
C ALA A 24 -55.79 -22.83 7.99
N PRO A 25 -56.30 -23.54 6.95
CA PRO A 25 -56.45 -25.00 6.97
C PRO A 25 -56.23 -25.75 5.63
N VAL A 26 -56.19 -27.07 5.79
CA VAL A 26 -56.10 -28.18 4.82
C VAL A 26 -57.36 -28.29 3.96
N SER A 27 -57.23 -28.64 2.66
CA SER A 27 -57.97 -29.73 1.96
C SER A 27 -57.78 -29.72 0.44
N GLY A 28 -57.20 -30.81 -0.10
CA GLY A 28 -57.83 -31.66 -1.11
C GLY A 28 -57.92 -31.23 -2.59
N VAL A 29 -57.44 -32.17 -3.44
CA VAL A 29 -58.00 -32.63 -4.73
C VAL A 29 -57.27 -32.19 -6.02
N ASP A 30 -56.72 -33.22 -6.67
CA ASP A 30 -56.54 -33.52 -8.10
C ASP A 30 -56.25 -32.43 -9.14
N GLY A 31 -55.25 -32.73 -9.97
CA GLY A 31 -55.49 -32.76 -11.41
C GLY A 31 -54.43 -32.11 -12.29
N THR A 32 -53.69 -32.97 -13.00
CA THR A 32 -53.36 -32.84 -14.45
C THR A 32 -52.59 -31.60 -14.94
N ALA A 33 -51.35 -31.85 -15.38
CA ALA A 33 -50.68 -31.08 -16.43
C ALA A 33 -51.52 -31.12 -17.74
N PRO A 34 -51.42 -30.10 -18.62
CA PRO A 34 -50.32 -30.08 -19.59
C PRO A 34 -49.78 -28.68 -19.99
N ASP A 35 -48.53 -28.70 -20.46
CA ASP A 35 -47.85 -27.70 -21.30
C ASP A 35 -48.67 -27.41 -22.58
N PRO A 36 -48.73 -26.17 -23.09
CA PRO A 36 -47.81 -25.81 -24.19
C PRO A 36 -47.42 -24.32 -24.28
N SER A 37 -46.14 -24.10 -24.57
CA SER A 37 -45.57 -23.10 -25.50
C SER A 37 -46.49 -22.00 -26.08
N ALA A 38 -46.17 -20.73 -25.80
CA ALA A 38 -46.20 -19.66 -26.80
C ALA A 38 -45.34 -18.46 -26.37
N SER A 39 -44.43 -18.11 -27.27
CA SER A 39 -43.50 -16.99 -27.34
C SER A 39 -44.12 -15.60 -27.18
N VAL A 40 -43.41 -14.70 -26.47
CA VAL A 40 -43.26 -13.29 -26.88
C VAL A 40 -41.80 -12.88 -26.73
N SER A 41 -41.26 -12.40 -27.84
CA SER A 41 -39.94 -11.83 -28.09
C SER A 41 -39.72 -10.50 -27.35
N THR A 42 -38.49 -10.23 -26.90
CA THR A 42 -37.76 -8.96 -27.17
C THR A 42 -36.28 -9.04 -26.74
N THR A 43 -35.41 -9.06 -27.74
CA THR A 43 -34.11 -8.33 -27.84
C THR A 43 -33.05 -8.46 -26.74
N ASP A 44 -32.05 -9.29 -27.03
CA ASP A 44 -30.62 -8.93 -27.22
C ASP A 44 -30.06 -7.65 -26.57
N ARG A 45 -29.10 -7.84 -25.65
CA ARG A 45 -27.90 -7.01 -25.45
C ARG A 45 -26.83 -7.83 -24.72
N SER A 46 -26.19 -8.73 -25.46
CA SER A 46 -24.87 -9.25 -25.13
C SER A 46 -23.83 -8.40 -25.86
N ASP A 47 -23.14 -7.52 -25.13
CA ASP A 47 -21.77 -7.06 -25.41
C ASP A 47 -21.41 -5.98 -24.38
N ALA A 48 -20.89 -6.42 -23.23
CA ALA A 48 -20.08 -5.59 -22.36
C ALA A 48 -18.63 -6.01 -22.60
N PRO A 49 -17.70 -5.09 -22.93
CA PRO A 49 -16.32 -5.47 -23.17
C PRO A 49 -15.72 -6.00 -21.86
N VAL A 50 -15.23 -7.23 -21.92
CA VAL A 50 -14.41 -7.85 -20.90
C VAL A 50 -13.21 -6.93 -20.67
N ARG A 51 -13.11 -6.36 -19.47
CA ARG A 51 -11.94 -5.58 -19.04
C ARG A 51 -10.71 -6.48 -19.20
N PRO A 52 -9.65 -6.06 -19.90
CA PRO A 52 -8.39 -6.76 -19.79
C PRO A 52 -7.91 -6.57 -18.36
N VAL A 53 -7.87 -7.67 -17.60
CA VAL A 53 -7.05 -7.74 -16.39
C VAL A 53 -5.62 -7.64 -16.92
N VAL A 54 -5.07 -6.44 -16.88
CA VAL A 54 -3.63 -6.26 -17.01
C VAL A 54 -3.07 -6.83 -15.72
N ASP A 55 -2.35 -7.92 -15.86
CA ASP A 55 -1.55 -8.51 -14.79
C ASP A 55 -0.66 -7.41 -14.18
N SER A 56 -1.01 -6.94 -12.98
CA SER A 56 -0.27 -5.92 -12.25
C SER A 56 0.98 -6.48 -11.57
N SER A 57 1.38 -7.73 -11.87
CA SER A 57 2.67 -8.29 -11.48
C SER A 57 3.86 -7.69 -12.23
N ALA A 58 3.74 -6.46 -12.74
CA ALA A 58 4.88 -5.67 -13.20
C ALA A 58 5.78 -5.40 -11.98
N THR A 59 6.63 -6.39 -11.70
CA THR A 59 7.67 -6.33 -10.70
C THR A 59 8.54 -5.15 -11.11
N SER A 60 8.50 -4.05 -10.35
CA SER A 60 9.42 -2.94 -10.55
C SER A 60 10.83 -3.52 -10.63
N PRO A 61 11.63 -3.22 -11.68
CA PRO A 61 12.95 -3.83 -11.83
C PRO A 61 13.81 -3.55 -10.60
N ALA A 62 14.25 -4.64 -9.99
CA ALA A 62 14.98 -4.73 -8.75
C ALA A 62 16.11 -3.70 -8.59
N MET A 63 16.19 -3.13 -7.39
CA MET A 63 17.31 -2.34 -6.95
C MET A 63 18.33 -3.25 -6.22
N SER A 64 19.48 -3.60 -6.82
CA SER A 64 20.69 -4.13 -6.15
C SER A 64 21.49 -3.07 -5.35
N ALA A 65 22.47 -3.40 -4.50
CA ALA A 65 23.38 -2.39 -3.90
C ALA A 65 24.46 -1.90 -4.89
N ASP A 66 24.88 -2.74 -5.86
CA ASP A 66 25.44 -2.25 -7.13
C ASP A 66 24.41 -1.35 -7.85
N SER A 67 23.11 -1.55 -7.58
CA SER A 67 22.06 -0.66 -8.04
C SER A 67 21.71 0.51 -7.14
N LEU A 68 22.18 0.70 -5.91
CA LEU A 68 21.97 2.03 -5.34
C LEU A 68 22.87 2.96 -6.15
N VAL A 69 24.16 2.64 -6.27
CA VAL A 69 25.03 3.40 -7.16
C VAL A 69 24.48 3.47 -8.60
N ALA A 70 24.01 2.36 -9.18
CA ALA A 70 23.43 2.40 -10.52
C ALA A 70 22.09 3.17 -10.60
N ALA A 71 21.21 3.09 -9.61
CA ALA A 71 19.95 3.81 -9.62
C ALA A 71 20.16 5.31 -9.42
N ARG A 72 21.15 5.71 -8.61
CA ARG A 72 21.62 7.10 -8.61
C ARG A 72 22.02 7.54 -9.99
N ALA A 73 22.86 6.75 -10.65
CA ALA A 73 23.41 7.09 -11.94
C ALA A 73 22.28 7.22 -12.97
N ARG A 74 21.30 6.30 -12.96
CA ARG A 74 20.10 6.40 -13.79
C ARG A 74 19.28 7.64 -13.47
N LEU A 75 19.15 8.02 -12.20
CA LEU A 75 18.44 9.24 -11.80
C LEU A 75 19.21 10.51 -12.23
N GLU A 76 20.56 10.49 -12.21
CA GLU A 76 21.39 11.58 -12.74
C GLU A 76 21.27 11.69 -14.27
N GLU A 77 21.21 10.58 -14.99
CA GLU A 77 20.91 10.54 -16.43
C GLU A 77 19.50 11.07 -16.73
N ALA A 78 18.51 10.67 -15.91
CA ALA A 78 17.15 11.18 -15.98
C ALA A 78 17.11 12.69 -15.73
N ARG A 79 17.84 13.22 -14.74
CA ARG A 79 17.99 14.66 -14.50
C ARG A 79 18.50 15.38 -15.74
N ALA A 80 19.57 14.85 -16.37
CA ALA A 80 20.12 15.45 -17.58
C ALA A 80 19.11 15.44 -18.75
N ARG A 81 18.34 14.35 -18.90
CA ARG A 81 17.27 14.23 -19.90
C ARG A 81 16.15 15.24 -19.65
N TYR A 82 15.65 15.32 -18.42
CA TYR A 82 14.55 16.22 -18.05
C TYR A 82 14.96 17.70 -18.12
N ARG A 83 16.20 18.05 -17.76
CA ARG A 83 16.75 19.41 -17.97
C ARG A 83 16.73 19.81 -19.44
N ARG A 84 17.18 18.93 -20.35
CA ARG A 84 17.10 19.20 -21.80
C ARG A 84 15.67 19.44 -22.29
N ILE A 85 14.71 18.67 -21.76
CA ILE A 85 13.29 18.86 -22.10
C ILE A 85 12.80 20.22 -21.57
N ALA A 86 13.10 20.56 -20.32
CA ALA A 86 12.74 21.85 -19.72
C ALA A 86 13.36 23.04 -20.48
N ASP A 87 14.65 22.98 -20.79
CA ASP A 87 15.39 24.00 -21.55
C ASP A 87 14.85 24.16 -22.99
N GLY A 88 14.31 23.08 -23.55
CA GLY A 88 13.64 23.06 -24.86
C GLY A 88 12.20 23.61 -24.87
N GLY A 89 11.70 24.11 -23.73
CA GLY A 89 10.35 24.65 -23.59
C GLY A 89 9.33 23.68 -22.97
N GLY A 90 9.77 22.49 -22.55
CA GLY A 90 8.93 21.50 -21.86
C GLY A 90 7.99 20.73 -22.79
N TRP A 91 6.81 20.42 -22.28
CA TRP A 91 5.73 19.72 -22.98
C TRP A 91 4.43 20.53 -22.90
N PRO A 92 3.48 20.33 -23.83
CA PRO A 92 2.22 21.05 -23.80
C PRO A 92 1.36 20.70 -22.58
N THR A 93 0.57 21.67 -22.14
CA THR A 93 -0.51 21.46 -21.17
C THR A 93 -1.70 20.82 -21.88
N ILE A 94 -2.22 19.74 -21.31
CA ILE A 94 -3.47 19.12 -21.72
C ILE A 94 -4.62 19.99 -21.24
N PRO A 95 -5.49 20.48 -22.14
CA PRO A 95 -6.62 21.32 -21.76
C PRO A 95 -7.59 20.64 -20.79
N GLU A 96 -8.23 21.44 -19.96
CA GLU A 96 -9.36 20.99 -19.15
C GLU A 96 -10.52 20.48 -20.01
N GLY A 97 -11.32 19.58 -19.45
CA GLY A 97 -12.50 19.05 -20.10
C GLY A 97 -13.00 17.76 -19.45
N ASP A 98 -14.03 17.19 -20.08
CA ASP A 98 -14.64 15.94 -19.66
C ASP A 98 -13.63 14.77 -19.69
N LEU A 99 -14.04 13.65 -19.08
CA LEU A 99 -13.33 12.38 -19.14
C LEU A 99 -13.13 11.96 -20.60
N VAL A 100 -11.92 11.53 -20.96
CA VAL A 100 -11.65 10.93 -22.28
C VAL A 100 -11.42 9.43 -22.12
N GLU A 101 -12.25 8.64 -22.79
CA GLU A 101 -12.26 7.17 -22.75
C GLU A 101 -11.74 6.57 -24.07
N PRO A 102 -11.25 5.32 -24.06
CA PRO A 102 -10.79 4.65 -25.28
C PRO A 102 -11.81 4.72 -26.42
N GLY A 103 -11.38 5.22 -27.59
CA GLY A 103 -12.23 5.42 -28.76
C GLY A 103 -12.79 6.84 -28.92
N ASP A 104 -12.69 7.69 -27.90
CA ASP A 104 -13.14 9.08 -27.98
C ASP A 104 -12.34 9.91 -28.97
N SER A 105 -13.02 10.90 -29.55
CA SER A 105 -12.45 11.89 -30.47
C SER A 105 -12.43 13.28 -29.84
N ALA A 106 -11.66 13.44 -28.77
CA ALA A 106 -11.44 14.71 -28.07
C ALA A 106 -10.18 15.41 -28.63
N ALA A 107 -10.29 15.95 -29.85
CA ALA A 107 -9.13 16.30 -30.69
C ALA A 107 -8.05 17.15 -29.99
N ALA A 108 -8.42 18.12 -29.15
CA ALA A 108 -7.47 18.97 -28.44
C ALA A 108 -6.74 18.21 -27.32
N GLN A 109 -7.48 17.45 -26.50
CA GLN A 109 -6.91 16.66 -25.40
C GLN A 109 -6.06 15.51 -25.93
N VAL A 110 -6.53 14.80 -26.96
CA VAL A 110 -5.82 13.66 -27.56
C VAL A 110 -4.51 14.13 -28.19
N GLU A 111 -4.52 15.22 -28.95
CA GLU A 111 -3.31 15.77 -29.57
C GLU A 111 -2.29 16.21 -28.50
N ALA A 112 -2.74 16.97 -27.48
CA ALA A 112 -1.88 17.38 -26.38
C ALA A 112 -1.31 16.18 -25.60
N LEU A 113 -2.11 15.15 -25.37
CA LEU A 113 -1.69 13.92 -24.70
C LEU A 113 -0.61 13.18 -25.49
N ARG A 114 -0.76 13.05 -26.82
CA ARG A 114 0.25 12.42 -27.68
C ARG A 114 1.58 13.16 -27.61
N GLN A 115 1.54 14.48 -27.78
CA GLN A 115 2.73 15.33 -27.68
C GLN A 115 3.39 15.23 -26.29
N ARG A 116 2.59 15.19 -25.23
CA ARG A 116 3.07 15.06 -23.85
C ARG A 116 3.79 13.74 -23.60
N LEU A 117 3.23 12.61 -24.05
CA LEU A 117 3.82 11.28 -23.86
C LEU A 117 5.00 11.03 -24.81
N ALA A 118 4.99 11.64 -25.99
CA ALA A 118 6.11 11.62 -26.94
C ALA A 118 7.34 12.38 -26.40
N ALA A 119 7.14 13.49 -25.68
CA ALA A 119 8.23 14.30 -25.12
C ALA A 119 9.15 13.50 -24.17
N THR A 120 8.63 12.43 -23.56
CA THR A 120 9.36 11.51 -22.67
C THR A 120 9.70 10.17 -23.31
N GLY A 121 9.44 9.97 -24.61
CA GLY A 121 9.73 8.72 -25.32
C GLY A 121 8.71 7.59 -25.09
N SER A 122 7.63 7.85 -24.35
CA SER A 122 6.63 6.83 -23.98
C SER A 122 5.67 6.44 -25.12
N LEU A 123 5.78 7.13 -26.27
CA LEU A 123 4.97 6.93 -27.47
C LEU A 123 5.87 6.92 -28.71
N GLY A 124 5.88 5.80 -29.43
CA GLY A 124 6.68 5.66 -30.65
C GLY A 124 6.20 6.58 -31.78
N ASP A 125 7.12 6.97 -32.67
CA ASP A 125 6.89 7.99 -33.71
C ASP A 125 5.61 7.79 -34.53
N ALA A 126 5.30 6.54 -34.90
CA ALA A 126 4.11 6.21 -35.70
C ALA A 126 2.78 6.47 -34.97
N ALA A 127 2.79 6.57 -33.65
CA ALA A 127 1.61 6.80 -32.81
C ALA A 127 1.50 8.27 -32.34
N GLN A 128 2.36 9.18 -32.80
CA GLN A 128 2.35 10.57 -32.33
C GLN A 128 1.29 11.46 -33.02
N ALA A 129 0.61 10.96 -34.05
CA ALA A 129 -0.43 11.69 -34.76
C ALA A 129 -1.76 10.92 -34.77
N GLY A 130 -2.88 11.63 -34.60
CA GLY A 130 -4.21 11.06 -34.70
C GLY A 130 -5.20 11.70 -33.73
N ALA A 131 -6.46 11.85 -34.16
CA ALA A 131 -7.50 12.55 -33.40
C ALA A 131 -8.31 11.65 -32.44
N VAL A 132 -8.06 10.33 -32.46
CA VAL A 132 -8.79 9.33 -31.67
C VAL A 132 -7.91 8.84 -30.54
N TYR A 133 -8.50 8.60 -29.36
CA TYR A 133 -7.81 7.93 -28.27
C TYR A 133 -7.70 6.41 -28.55
N ASP A 134 -6.65 6.02 -29.25
CA ASP A 134 -6.46 4.66 -29.80
C ASP A 134 -5.62 3.74 -28.91
N GLY A 135 -5.57 2.45 -29.26
CA GLY A 135 -4.87 1.42 -28.48
C GLY A 135 -3.41 1.77 -28.11
N PRO A 136 -2.57 2.27 -29.03
CA PRO A 136 -1.22 2.72 -28.69
C PRO A 136 -1.18 3.83 -27.64
N LEU A 137 -2.09 4.82 -27.73
CA LEU A 137 -2.16 5.91 -26.76
C LEU A 137 -2.71 5.42 -25.41
N VAL A 138 -3.68 4.51 -25.42
CA VAL A 138 -4.22 3.85 -24.22
C VAL A 138 -3.11 3.11 -23.46
N ALA A 139 -2.32 2.30 -24.16
CA ALA A 139 -1.21 1.59 -23.54
C ALA A 139 -0.11 2.54 -23.01
N ALA A 140 0.12 3.68 -23.70
CA ALA A 140 1.07 4.69 -23.24
C ALA A 140 0.57 5.43 -21.99
N LEU A 141 -0.74 5.72 -21.90
CA LEU A 141 -1.34 6.32 -20.72
C LEU A 141 -1.32 5.35 -19.53
N ALA A 142 -1.60 4.07 -19.75
CA ALA A 142 -1.51 3.04 -18.71
C ALA A 142 -0.09 3.00 -18.09
N ARG A 143 0.96 2.99 -18.93
CA ARG A 143 2.35 3.05 -18.46
C ARG A 143 2.66 4.35 -17.73
N PHE A 144 2.09 5.47 -18.18
CA PHE A 144 2.22 6.74 -17.47
C PHE A 144 1.57 6.65 -16.08
N GLN A 145 0.33 6.19 -15.97
CA GLN A 145 -0.37 6.05 -14.69
C GLN A 145 0.40 5.17 -13.70
N ALA A 146 0.90 4.03 -14.17
CA ALA A 146 1.71 3.12 -13.35
C ALA A 146 2.97 3.81 -12.79
N ARG A 147 3.75 4.48 -13.65
CA ARG A 147 4.99 5.18 -13.22
C ARG A 147 4.72 6.40 -12.33
N HIS A 148 3.49 6.88 -12.30
CA HIS A 148 3.08 8.05 -11.52
C HIS A 148 2.29 7.66 -10.25
N GLY A 149 2.23 6.37 -9.90
CA GLY A 149 1.49 5.91 -8.71
C GLY A 149 0.00 6.24 -8.78
N LEU A 150 -0.59 6.20 -9.99
CA LEU A 150 -2.01 6.44 -10.22
C LEU A 150 -2.74 5.13 -10.49
N VAL A 151 -4.08 5.17 -10.32
CA VAL A 151 -4.95 4.08 -10.77
C VAL A 151 -4.76 3.85 -12.27
N VAL A 152 -4.43 2.61 -12.65
CA VAL A 152 -4.15 2.22 -14.04
C VAL A 152 -5.45 1.82 -14.75
N ASP A 153 -6.29 2.80 -15.05
CA ASP A 153 -7.56 2.63 -15.75
C ASP A 153 -7.54 3.07 -17.23
N SER A 154 -6.41 3.63 -17.68
CA SER A 154 -6.23 4.27 -18.98
C SER A 154 -7.25 5.37 -19.28
N LEU A 155 -7.80 6.02 -18.25
CA LEU A 155 -8.70 7.15 -18.42
C LEU A 155 -7.96 8.47 -18.25
N LEU A 156 -8.19 9.42 -19.17
CA LEU A 156 -7.73 10.80 -18.99
C LEU A 156 -8.72 11.57 -18.11
N GLY A 157 -8.75 11.19 -16.83
CA GLY A 157 -9.51 11.87 -15.77
C GLY A 157 -8.73 13.05 -15.17
N GLY A 158 -9.32 13.66 -14.13
CA GLY A 158 -8.73 14.83 -13.43
C GLY A 158 -7.33 14.55 -12.88
N ASN A 159 -7.17 13.52 -12.05
CA ASN A 159 -5.89 13.18 -11.43
C ASN A 159 -4.80 12.85 -12.46
N THR A 160 -5.15 12.07 -13.50
CA THR A 160 -4.22 11.77 -14.61
C THR A 160 -3.80 13.03 -15.35
N ARG A 161 -4.75 13.94 -15.64
CA ARG A 161 -4.49 15.22 -16.31
C ARG A 161 -3.60 16.13 -15.48
N GLU A 162 -3.85 16.23 -14.17
CA GLU A 162 -3.03 16.98 -13.23
C GLU A 162 -1.57 16.48 -13.24
N ALA A 163 -1.36 15.17 -13.09
CA ALA A 163 -0.04 14.56 -13.13
C ALA A 163 0.70 14.78 -14.47
N LEU A 164 -0.03 14.71 -15.59
CA LEU A 164 0.50 14.99 -16.94
C LEU A 164 0.89 16.46 -17.12
N ASN A 165 0.15 17.36 -16.50
CA ASN A 165 0.30 18.81 -16.61
C ASN A 165 1.38 19.40 -15.70
N VAL A 166 1.95 18.62 -14.78
CA VAL A 166 3.14 19.03 -14.02
C VAL A 166 4.26 19.47 -14.99
N PRO A 167 4.77 20.71 -14.91
CA PRO A 167 5.78 21.23 -15.81
C PRO A 167 7.10 20.45 -15.78
N ALA A 168 7.83 20.44 -16.90
CA ALA A 168 9.14 19.79 -16.97
C ALA A 168 10.15 20.34 -15.97
N SER A 169 10.15 21.66 -15.74
CA SER A 169 10.99 22.31 -14.74
C SER A 169 10.70 21.84 -13.32
N GLU A 170 9.43 21.55 -13.01
CA GLU A 170 9.02 21.04 -11.71
C GLU A 170 9.45 19.58 -11.54
N ARG A 171 9.31 18.75 -12.59
CA ARG A 171 9.86 17.38 -12.60
C ARG A 171 11.38 17.37 -12.42
N VAL A 172 12.10 18.34 -12.99
CA VAL A 172 13.55 18.52 -12.73
C VAL A 172 13.80 18.82 -11.26
N ALA A 173 13.06 19.75 -10.66
CA ALA A 173 13.19 20.07 -9.24
C ALA A 173 12.93 18.85 -8.35
N GLN A 174 11.90 18.04 -8.64
CA GLN A 174 11.63 16.79 -7.92
C GLN A 174 12.79 15.78 -8.02
N ILE A 175 13.39 15.63 -9.20
CA ILE A 175 14.57 14.79 -9.40
C ILE A 175 15.75 15.32 -8.58
N GLU A 176 15.98 16.63 -8.60
CA GLU A 176 17.07 17.28 -7.85
C GLU A 176 16.90 17.12 -6.33
N THR A 177 15.71 17.40 -5.79
CA THR A 177 15.40 17.17 -4.39
C THR A 177 15.60 15.71 -3.99
N THR A 178 15.27 14.76 -4.88
CA THR A 178 15.48 13.33 -4.58
C THR A 178 16.97 12.95 -4.59
N LEU A 179 17.77 13.57 -5.47
CA LEU A 179 19.23 13.39 -5.48
C LEU A 179 19.89 14.02 -4.25
N ASP A 180 19.42 15.18 -3.79
CA ASP A 180 19.92 15.81 -2.55
C ASP A 180 19.62 14.90 -1.35
N ARG A 181 18.42 14.32 -1.29
CA ARG A 181 18.05 13.32 -0.27
C ARG A 181 18.91 12.06 -0.32
N TRP A 182 19.36 11.66 -1.51
CA TRP A 182 20.33 10.58 -1.67
C TRP A 182 21.68 10.89 -1.06
N ASP A 183 22.16 12.11 -1.27
CA ASP A 183 23.43 12.57 -0.71
C ASP A 183 23.40 12.64 0.82
N ASP A 184 22.22 12.84 1.41
CA ASP A 184 21.99 12.83 2.85
C ASP A 184 21.76 11.42 3.45
N LEU A 185 21.70 10.36 2.63
CA LEU A 185 21.51 9.00 3.15
C LEU A 185 22.73 8.55 3.97
N PRO A 186 22.52 7.81 5.08
CA PRO A 186 23.62 7.18 5.79
C PRO A 186 24.30 6.14 4.91
N ASP A 187 25.59 5.88 5.16
CA ASP A 187 26.33 4.82 4.48
C ASP A 187 25.58 3.48 4.65
N VAL A 188 25.29 2.84 3.52
CA VAL A 188 24.70 1.49 3.49
C VAL A 188 25.81 0.44 3.44
N PRO A 189 25.61 -0.76 4.02
CA PRO A 189 26.56 -1.86 3.89
C PRO A 189 26.84 -2.20 2.43
N THR A 190 28.11 -2.43 2.09
CA THR A 190 28.55 -2.82 0.74
C THR A 190 29.45 -4.05 0.80
N GLY A 191 29.52 -4.79 -0.31
CA GLY A 191 30.32 -6.01 -0.43
C GLY A 191 29.49 -7.30 -0.43
N PRO A 192 30.15 -8.47 -0.58
CA PRO A 192 29.49 -9.75 -0.82
C PRO A 192 28.71 -10.29 0.38
N ASP A 193 29.01 -9.81 1.59
CA ASP A 193 28.33 -10.21 2.83
C ASP A 193 27.35 -9.12 3.32
N ALA A 194 27.16 -8.04 2.55
CA ALA A 194 26.29 -6.93 2.94
C ALA A 194 24.82 -7.35 2.93
N ARG A 195 24.13 -7.18 4.06
CA ARG A 195 22.68 -7.39 4.19
C ARG A 195 22.03 -6.19 4.84
N TYR A 196 20.96 -5.66 4.23
CA TYR A 196 20.18 -4.57 4.80
C TYR A 196 18.77 -4.53 4.21
N VAL A 197 17.88 -3.80 4.87
CA VAL A 197 16.50 -3.56 4.43
C VAL A 197 16.32 -2.07 4.16
N MET A 198 15.63 -1.72 3.08
CA MET A 198 15.26 -0.35 2.77
C MET A 198 13.77 -0.26 2.50
N VAL A 199 13.09 0.61 3.23
CA VAL A 199 11.69 0.97 3.02
C VAL A 199 11.67 2.34 2.37
N ASN A 200 11.26 2.41 1.11
CA ASN A 200 11.02 3.67 0.42
C ASN A 200 9.56 4.06 0.61
N VAL A 201 9.30 4.99 1.53
CA VAL A 201 7.96 5.38 1.98
C VAL A 201 7.05 5.82 0.83
N PRO A 202 7.43 6.80 -0.01
CA PRO A 202 6.53 7.29 -1.06
C PRO A 202 6.34 6.29 -2.21
N GLU A 203 7.21 5.28 -2.33
CA GLU A 203 7.05 4.17 -3.28
C GLU A 203 6.19 3.02 -2.71
N TYR A 204 5.84 3.07 -1.42
CA TYR A 204 5.12 2.00 -0.73
C TYR A 204 5.76 0.63 -0.94
N THR A 205 7.09 0.58 -0.91
CA THR A 205 7.88 -0.63 -1.20
C THR A 205 8.97 -0.84 -0.17
N VAL A 206 9.16 -2.10 0.24
CA VAL A 206 10.35 -2.55 0.97
C VAL A 206 11.20 -3.45 0.08
N ARG A 207 12.51 -3.29 0.22
CA ARG A 207 13.53 -4.10 -0.45
C ARG A 207 14.50 -4.65 0.57
N ALA A 208 14.85 -5.92 0.42
CA ALA A 208 15.92 -6.55 1.16
C ALA A 208 17.09 -6.82 0.21
N PHE A 209 18.28 -6.39 0.64
CA PHE A 209 19.50 -6.47 -0.15
C PHE A 209 20.45 -7.47 0.47
N GLU A 210 21.11 -8.27 -0.36
CA GLU A 210 22.10 -9.27 0.06
C GLU A 210 23.22 -9.36 -0.97
N GLY A 211 24.47 -9.31 -0.50
CA GLY A 211 25.66 -9.37 -1.36
C GLY A 211 25.74 -8.27 -2.40
N GLY A 212 25.05 -7.17 -2.13
CA GLY A 212 24.91 -6.07 -3.06
C GLY A 212 23.89 -6.29 -4.16
N GLU A 213 22.96 -7.23 -4.01
CA GLU A 213 21.82 -7.52 -4.91
C GLU A 213 20.47 -7.39 -4.21
N GLU A 214 19.40 -7.11 -4.97
CA GLU A 214 18.04 -7.19 -4.41
C GLU A 214 17.70 -8.67 -4.27
N ALA A 215 17.53 -9.13 -3.03
CA ALA A 215 17.10 -10.50 -2.77
C ALA A 215 15.57 -10.62 -2.74
N LEU A 216 14.89 -9.55 -2.35
CA LEU A 216 13.45 -9.53 -2.13
C LEU A 216 12.89 -8.11 -2.26
N GLN A 217 11.73 -7.96 -2.87
CA GLN A 217 10.96 -6.72 -2.95
C GLN A 217 9.49 -7.02 -2.73
N MET A 218 8.78 -6.22 -1.93
CA MET A 218 7.34 -6.35 -1.76
C MET A 218 6.68 -5.02 -1.41
N GLU A 219 5.37 -4.98 -1.53
CA GLU A 219 4.59 -3.80 -1.17
C GLU A 219 4.52 -3.62 0.36
N VAL A 220 4.35 -2.37 0.77
CA VAL A 220 4.10 -2.01 2.17
C VAL A 220 2.95 -1.03 2.33
N VAL A 221 2.31 -1.07 3.49
CA VAL A 221 1.42 0.00 3.98
C VAL A 221 2.18 0.81 5.01
N VAL A 222 2.19 2.13 4.85
CA VAL A 222 2.93 3.07 5.71
C VAL A 222 1.98 4.00 6.47
N GLY A 223 2.54 4.86 7.30
CA GLY A 223 1.82 5.84 8.09
C GLY A 223 1.03 6.82 7.23
N ALA A 224 -0.15 7.22 7.68
CA ALA A 224 -0.93 8.26 7.04
C ALA A 224 -0.23 9.62 7.10
N GLY A 225 -0.38 10.45 6.06
CA GLY A 225 0.24 11.78 5.98
C GLY A 225 -0.38 12.86 6.89
N TYR A 226 -1.38 12.51 7.70
CA TYR A 226 -2.13 13.41 8.58
C TYR A 226 -2.09 12.97 10.04
N ASP A 227 -2.52 13.85 10.96
CA ASP A 227 -2.64 13.59 12.40
C ASP A 227 -1.36 13.03 13.07
N ASP A 228 -0.17 13.49 12.63
CA ASP A 228 1.14 13.02 13.12
C ASP A 228 1.36 11.50 12.99
N ARG A 229 0.68 10.86 12.02
CA ARG A 229 0.75 9.41 11.76
C ARG A 229 1.82 9.02 10.75
N ALA A 230 2.53 9.98 10.18
CA ALA A 230 3.53 9.75 9.14
C ALA A 230 4.62 8.79 9.63
N THR A 231 5.05 7.86 8.77
CA THR A 231 6.19 7.00 9.06
C THR A 231 7.45 7.88 9.10
N PRO A 232 8.15 7.95 10.25
CA PRO A 232 9.34 8.79 10.38
C PRO A 232 10.49 8.24 9.53
N LEU A 233 11.33 9.15 9.04
CA LEU A 233 12.51 8.83 8.24
C LEU A 233 13.72 8.68 9.16
N PHE A 234 14.27 7.48 9.26
CA PHE A 234 15.42 7.19 10.10
C PHE A 234 16.06 5.86 9.67
N HIS A 235 17.17 5.49 10.31
CA HIS A 235 17.72 4.15 10.20
C HIS A 235 17.97 3.58 11.59
N ASP A 236 17.84 2.26 11.71
CA ASP A 236 18.17 1.52 12.93
C ASP A 236 18.51 0.07 12.55
N THR A 237 18.69 -0.81 13.53
CA THR A 237 19.12 -2.19 13.30
C THR A 237 18.09 -3.18 13.79
N MET A 238 17.70 -4.12 12.93
CA MET A 238 16.83 -5.24 13.27
C MET A 238 17.60 -6.25 14.12
N GLU A 239 17.01 -6.59 15.27
CA GLU A 239 17.64 -7.42 16.30
C GLU A 239 16.88 -8.73 16.54
N HIS A 240 15.56 -8.74 16.39
CA HIS A 240 14.75 -9.93 16.69
C HIS A 240 13.42 -9.98 15.94
N VAL A 241 12.86 -11.18 15.85
CA VAL A 241 11.53 -11.46 15.32
C VAL A 241 10.63 -11.92 16.45
N ILE A 242 9.38 -11.45 16.48
CA ILE A 242 8.35 -11.90 17.40
C ILE A 242 7.22 -12.54 16.61
N PHE A 243 7.08 -13.84 16.75
CA PHE A 243 5.93 -14.59 16.25
C PHE A 243 4.78 -14.52 17.23
N ARG A 244 3.56 -14.40 16.69
CA ARG A 244 2.30 -14.32 17.44
C ARG A 244 2.39 -13.21 18.51
N PRO A 245 2.67 -11.96 18.09
CA PRO A 245 2.90 -10.87 19.03
C PRO A 245 1.62 -10.48 19.77
N TYR A 246 1.77 -9.93 20.97
CA TYR A 246 0.74 -9.04 21.52
C TYR A 246 0.78 -7.72 20.76
N TRP A 247 -0.38 -7.13 20.49
CA TRP A 247 -0.44 -5.73 20.11
C TRP A 247 -0.60 -4.86 21.34
N ASN A 248 0.48 -4.24 21.80
CA ASN A 248 0.44 -3.24 22.86
C ASN A 248 -0.06 -1.92 22.28
N VAL A 249 -1.33 -1.59 22.52
CA VAL A 249 -2.01 -0.48 21.85
C VAL A 249 -1.47 0.87 22.35
N PRO A 250 -0.97 1.77 21.48
CA PRO A 250 -0.54 3.11 21.89
C PRO A 250 -1.62 3.87 22.67
N PRO A 251 -1.26 4.72 23.66
CA PRO A 251 -2.25 5.42 24.49
C PRO A 251 -3.27 6.28 23.72
N SER A 252 -2.86 6.93 22.63
CA SER A 252 -3.75 7.71 21.76
C SER A 252 -4.80 6.82 21.11
N ILE A 253 -4.39 5.76 20.41
CA ILE A 253 -5.29 4.77 19.78
C ILE A 253 -6.23 4.15 20.82
N ALA A 254 -5.69 3.78 21.99
CA ALA A 254 -6.50 3.23 23.06
C ALA A 254 -7.63 4.19 23.50
N THR A 255 -7.34 5.48 23.60
CA THR A 255 -8.28 6.49 24.09
C THR A 255 -9.26 6.96 23.01
N GLU A 256 -8.76 7.18 21.80
CA GLU A 256 -9.50 7.81 20.70
C GLU A 256 -10.30 6.80 19.87
N GLU A 257 -9.82 5.57 19.75
CA GLU A 257 -10.39 4.56 18.86
C GLU A 257 -10.99 3.39 19.64
N LEU A 258 -10.29 2.83 20.64
CA LEU A 258 -10.75 1.60 21.31
C LEU A 258 -11.72 1.81 22.46
N VAL A 259 -11.44 2.75 23.38
CA VAL A 259 -12.34 3.01 24.53
C VAL A 259 -13.77 3.35 24.08
N PRO A 260 -14.01 4.13 23.02
CA PRO A 260 -15.35 4.40 22.50
C PRO A 260 -16.14 3.16 22.05
N ASP A 261 -15.47 2.09 21.58
CA ASP A 261 -16.14 0.84 21.16
C ASP A 261 -16.81 0.10 22.32
N GLY A 262 -16.27 0.31 23.53
CA GLY A 262 -16.81 -0.24 24.77
C GLY A 262 -16.44 -1.71 25.02
N PRO A 263 -16.82 -2.24 26.21
CA PRO A 263 -16.28 -3.50 26.71
C PRO A 263 -16.61 -4.73 25.87
N ALA A 264 -17.85 -4.85 25.38
CA ALA A 264 -18.31 -6.03 24.65
C ALA A 264 -17.54 -6.23 23.34
N ALA A 265 -17.45 -5.17 22.53
CA ALA A 265 -16.73 -5.19 21.25
C ALA A 265 -15.22 -5.44 21.42
N LEU A 266 -14.61 -4.93 22.50
CA LEU A 266 -13.20 -5.20 22.80
C LEU A 266 -12.97 -6.65 23.25
N GLN A 267 -13.89 -7.22 24.03
CA GLN A 267 -13.80 -8.61 24.45
C GLN A 267 -13.98 -9.58 23.28
N GLU A 268 -14.86 -9.27 22.32
CA GLU A 268 -15.06 -10.06 21.10
C GLU A 268 -13.84 -10.06 20.17
N ARG A 269 -12.97 -9.05 20.27
CA ARG A 269 -11.73 -8.90 19.47
C ARG A 269 -10.45 -9.26 20.25
N ASP A 270 -10.60 -10.03 21.33
CA ASP A 270 -9.49 -10.54 22.16
C ASP A 270 -8.59 -9.44 22.77
N PHE A 271 -9.18 -8.32 23.19
CA PHE A 271 -8.46 -7.31 23.96
C PHE A 271 -8.43 -7.63 25.46
N GLU A 272 -7.30 -7.31 26.09
CA GLU A 272 -7.06 -7.43 27.52
C GLU A 272 -6.71 -6.07 28.11
N ILE A 273 -7.29 -5.74 29.27
CA ILE A 273 -6.84 -4.61 30.07
C ILE A 273 -5.74 -5.10 31.02
N ILE A 274 -4.59 -4.43 31.00
CA ILE A 274 -3.38 -4.84 31.71
C ILE A 274 -2.81 -3.70 32.55
N SER A 275 -2.09 -4.06 33.62
CA SER A 275 -1.42 -3.07 34.50
C SER A 275 -0.32 -2.28 33.79
N HIS A 276 0.47 -2.94 32.94
CA HIS A 276 1.59 -2.37 32.20
C HIS A 276 1.95 -3.30 31.02
N TYR A 277 2.72 -2.83 30.05
CA TYR A 277 3.13 -3.67 28.91
C TYR A 277 4.23 -4.64 29.32
N ALA A 278 3.82 -5.83 29.74
CA ALA A 278 4.72 -6.96 29.99
C ALA A 278 3.95 -8.27 29.81
N VAL A 279 4.68 -9.36 29.61
CA VAL A 279 4.08 -10.70 29.47
C VAL A 279 3.43 -11.15 30.78
N ASP A 280 4.01 -10.77 31.93
CA ASP A 280 3.57 -11.08 33.29
C ASP A 280 2.60 -10.05 33.89
N ALA A 281 2.10 -9.11 33.09
CA ALA A 281 1.20 -8.07 33.56
C ALA A 281 -0.11 -8.64 34.13
N THR A 282 -0.54 -8.10 35.28
CA THR A 282 -1.88 -8.39 35.81
C THR A 282 -2.96 -8.00 34.80
N VAL A 283 -3.80 -8.96 34.43
CA VAL A 283 -4.99 -8.77 33.59
C VAL A 283 -6.19 -8.36 34.46
N TYR A 284 -6.94 -7.37 34.01
CA TYR A 284 -8.15 -6.85 34.65
C TYR A 284 -9.38 -7.17 33.79
N ASP A 285 -10.54 -7.29 34.44
CA ASP A 285 -11.81 -7.50 33.74
C ASP A 285 -12.10 -6.35 32.76
N MET A 286 -12.57 -6.70 31.55
CA MET A 286 -13.01 -5.78 30.51
C MET A 286 -14.33 -5.12 30.92
N THR A 287 -14.25 -4.05 31.72
CA THR A 287 -15.42 -3.30 32.23
C THR A 287 -15.31 -1.83 31.88
N ALA A 288 -16.44 -1.12 31.81
CA ALA A 288 -16.45 0.32 31.56
C ALA A 288 -15.59 1.10 32.57
N ALA A 289 -15.57 0.68 33.84
CA ALA A 289 -14.73 1.30 34.87
C ALA A 289 -13.23 1.13 34.59
N ASN A 290 -12.80 -0.06 34.15
CA ASN A 290 -11.40 -0.29 33.78
C ASN A 290 -11.04 0.36 32.44
N LEU A 291 -11.96 0.48 31.48
CA LEU A 291 -11.72 1.26 30.25
C LEU A 291 -11.51 2.74 30.55
N GLN A 292 -12.23 3.32 31.52
CA GLN A 292 -11.95 4.69 31.95
C GLN A 292 -10.56 4.84 32.58
N ARG A 293 -10.04 3.78 33.21
CA ARG A 293 -8.65 3.73 33.70
C ARG A 293 -7.63 3.60 32.57
N VAL A 294 -8.00 2.98 31.45
CA VAL A 294 -7.18 3.01 30.22
C VAL A 294 -7.17 4.43 29.64
N ALA A 295 -8.34 5.07 29.48
CA ALA A 295 -8.47 6.43 28.94
C ALA A 295 -7.70 7.49 29.75
N ASN A 296 -7.61 7.34 31.08
CA ASN A 296 -6.83 8.24 31.93
C ASN A 296 -5.36 7.83 32.10
N GLY A 297 -4.91 6.77 31.42
CA GLY A 297 -3.52 6.32 31.43
C GLY A 297 -3.06 5.59 32.70
N SER A 298 -3.96 5.17 33.59
CA SER A 298 -3.60 4.37 34.78
C SER A 298 -3.58 2.86 34.53
N LEU A 299 -4.20 2.39 33.45
CA LEU A 299 -4.08 1.04 32.90
C LEU A 299 -3.66 1.09 31.44
N ARG A 300 -3.36 -0.07 30.86
CA ARG A 300 -3.04 -0.26 29.45
C ARG A 300 -4.01 -1.26 28.84
N ILE A 301 -4.10 -1.27 27.51
CA ILE A 301 -4.86 -2.26 26.77
C ILE A 301 -3.95 -2.91 25.72
N ARG A 302 -4.09 -4.21 25.50
CA ARG A 302 -3.39 -4.94 24.46
C ARG A 302 -4.34 -5.91 23.75
N GLN A 303 -4.04 -6.26 22.50
CA GLN A 303 -4.71 -7.35 21.80
C GLN A 303 -3.90 -8.64 21.93
N GLY A 304 -4.58 -9.75 22.19
CA GLY A 304 -3.99 -11.09 22.23
C GLY A 304 -3.47 -11.55 20.87
N PRO A 305 -2.54 -12.51 20.81
CA PRO A 305 -2.09 -13.09 19.55
C PRO A 305 -3.20 -13.86 18.84
N GLY A 306 -3.34 -13.68 17.53
CA GLY A 306 -4.37 -14.35 16.74
C GLY A 306 -4.44 -13.84 15.31
N PRO A 307 -5.25 -14.47 14.45
CA PRO A 307 -5.43 -14.05 13.06
C PRO A 307 -6.02 -12.63 12.95
N ASP A 308 -6.84 -12.21 13.91
CA ASP A 308 -7.46 -10.88 13.93
C ASP A 308 -6.61 -9.81 14.66
N ASN A 309 -5.38 -10.15 15.05
CA ASN A 309 -4.47 -9.22 15.70
C ASN A 309 -4.05 -8.12 14.71
N ALA A 310 -4.14 -6.84 15.10
CA ALA A 310 -3.80 -5.72 14.22
C ALA A 310 -2.33 -5.71 13.74
N LEU A 311 -1.42 -6.36 14.48
CA LEU A 311 -0.02 -6.59 14.08
C LEU A 311 0.20 -7.86 13.26
N GLY A 312 -0.88 -8.58 12.93
CA GLY A 312 -0.83 -9.88 12.29
C GLY A 312 -0.10 -10.93 13.14
N LEU A 313 0.53 -11.89 12.47
CA LEU A 313 1.12 -13.07 13.07
C LEU A 313 2.63 -12.97 13.30
N VAL A 314 3.30 -11.92 12.81
CA VAL A 314 4.74 -11.70 13.01
C VAL A 314 5.12 -10.23 13.03
N LYS A 315 6.13 -9.91 13.82
CA LYS A 315 6.72 -8.58 13.96
C LYS A 315 8.25 -8.65 13.87
N TYR A 316 8.84 -7.80 13.04
CA TYR A 316 10.28 -7.66 12.84
C TYR A 316 10.76 -6.39 13.56
N MET A 317 11.62 -6.58 14.56
CA MET A 317 11.95 -5.56 15.55
C MET A 317 13.32 -4.96 15.30
N PHE A 318 13.34 -3.64 15.10
CA PHE A 318 14.53 -2.79 15.11
C PHE A 318 14.30 -1.67 16.13
N PRO A 319 14.61 -1.89 17.42
CA PRO A 319 14.22 -0.99 18.51
C PRO A 319 14.71 0.46 18.28
N ASN A 320 13.78 1.42 18.24
CA ASN A 320 14.06 2.82 17.91
C ASN A 320 13.22 3.78 18.77
N ASP A 321 13.59 5.07 18.76
CA ASP A 321 12.91 6.14 19.52
C ASP A 321 11.48 6.43 19.06
N TYR A 322 11.08 5.95 17.87
CA TYR A 322 9.77 6.19 17.26
C TYR A 322 8.77 5.07 17.50
N ALA A 323 9.19 3.96 18.13
CA ALA A 323 8.40 2.74 18.30
C ALA A 323 7.85 2.17 16.97
N VAL A 324 8.56 2.37 15.86
CA VAL A 324 8.23 1.85 14.52
C VAL A 324 8.82 0.45 14.34
N TYR A 325 8.15 -0.39 13.54
CA TYR A 325 8.58 -1.76 13.23
C TYR A 325 7.92 -2.24 11.94
N LEU A 326 8.44 -3.33 11.35
CA LEU A 326 7.79 -4.02 10.23
C LEU A 326 6.94 -5.16 10.78
N HIS A 327 5.74 -5.37 10.26
CA HIS A 327 4.86 -6.42 10.76
C HIS A 327 3.86 -6.92 9.72
N ASP A 328 3.24 -8.05 10.04
CA ASP A 328 2.12 -8.64 9.30
C ASP A 328 0.82 -7.86 9.55
N THR A 329 -0.26 -8.13 8.82
CA THR A 329 -1.56 -7.51 9.04
C THR A 329 -2.69 -8.41 8.57
N PRO A 330 -3.87 -8.38 9.22
CA PRO A 330 -5.05 -9.07 8.71
C PRO A 330 -5.73 -8.32 7.55
N ALA A 331 -5.25 -7.14 7.19
CA ALA A 331 -5.86 -6.25 6.20
C ALA A 331 -5.14 -6.32 4.84
N ASP A 332 -5.02 -7.53 4.28
CA ASP A 332 -4.30 -7.80 3.04
C ASP A 332 -4.82 -6.99 1.84
N GLN A 333 -6.11 -6.68 1.82
CA GLN A 333 -6.73 -5.88 0.75
C GLN A 333 -6.11 -4.47 0.59
N LEU A 334 -5.45 -3.94 1.62
CA LEU A 334 -4.82 -2.62 1.55
C LEU A 334 -3.59 -2.59 0.64
N PHE A 335 -3.00 -3.73 0.30
CA PHE A 335 -1.88 -3.80 -0.64
C PHE A 335 -2.37 -3.54 -2.09
N GLU A 336 -3.64 -3.82 -2.40
CA GLU A 336 -4.24 -3.56 -3.72
C GLU A 336 -4.52 -2.07 -3.99
N GLU A 337 -4.43 -1.21 -2.98
CA GLU A 337 -4.67 0.23 -3.10
C GLU A 337 -3.46 0.95 -3.71
N ALA A 338 -3.73 1.96 -4.55
CA ALA A 338 -2.68 2.80 -5.14
C ALA A 338 -2.05 3.75 -4.11
N ASP A 339 -2.85 4.24 -3.16
CA ASP A 339 -2.40 4.98 -1.99
C ASP A 339 -2.41 4.04 -0.79
N ARG A 340 -1.26 3.81 -0.16
CA ARG A 340 -1.09 2.86 0.96
C ARG A 340 -0.65 3.53 2.25
N ALA A 341 -0.97 4.81 2.44
CA ALA A 341 -0.72 5.56 3.67
C ALA A 341 -1.89 5.42 4.67
N PHE A 342 -2.10 4.21 5.21
CA PHE A 342 -3.25 3.90 6.10
C PHE A 342 -2.88 3.60 7.56
N SER A 343 -1.60 3.55 7.90
CA SER A 343 -1.15 3.13 9.24
C SER A 343 -0.98 4.31 10.20
N HIS A 344 -0.71 4.00 11.47
CA HIS A 344 -0.30 4.97 12.50
C HIS A 344 1.23 4.99 12.67
N GLY A 345 1.96 4.99 11.56
CA GLY A 345 3.42 5.14 11.50
C GLY A 345 4.20 3.82 11.32
N CYS A 346 3.67 2.68 11.78
CA CYS A 346 4.31 1.37 11.57
C CYS A 346 4.16 0.87 10.13
N ILE A 347 5.00 -0.09 9.72
CA ILE A 347 5.07 -0.55 8.34
C ILE A 347 4.52 -1.98 8.23
N ARG A 348 3.47 -2.17 7.43
CA ARG A 348 2.87 -3.49 7.18
C ARG A 348 3.48 -4.11 5.94
N LEU A 349 3.78 -5.39 5.99
CA LEU A 349 4.40 -6.16 4.91
C LEU A 349 3.35 -6.99 4.16
N GLU A 350 3.39 -6.97 2.83
CA GLU A 350 2.52 -7.78 1.97
C GLU A 350 2.81 -9.29 2.12
N ARG A 351 4.10 -9.65 2.19
CA ARG A 351 4.55 -11.05 2.24
C ARG A 351 5.44 -11.31 3.46
N PRO A 352 4.89 -11.22 4.68
CA PRO A 352 5.68 -11.23 5.90
C PRO A 352 6.39 -12.56 6.14
N ALA A 353 5.83 -13.70 5.70
CA ALA A 353 6.49 -15.00 5.85
C ALA A 353 7.74 -15.13 4.96
N GLU A 354 7.68 -14.66 3.72
CA GLU A 354 8.80 -14.65 2.78
C GLU A 354 9.91 -13.71 3.28
N PHE A 355 9.53 -12.53 3.78
CA PHE A 355 10.45 -11.62 4.46
C PHE A 355 11.14 -12.29 5.66
N GLY A 356 10.39 -13.03 6.47
CA GLY A 356 10.93 -13.76 7.61
C GLY A 356 11.90 -14.87 7.22
N ALA A 357 11.66 -15.55 6.09
CA ALA A 357 12.56 -16.55 5.54
C ALA A 357 13.89 -15.91 5.12
N TRP A 358 13.84 -14.73 4.51
CA TRP A 358 15.05 -13.96 4.20
C TRP A 358 15.78 -13.52 5.48
N VAL A 359 15.08 -12.94 6.46
CA VAL A 359 15.66 -12.46 7.72
C VAL A 359 16.37 -13.57 8.50
N LEU A 360 15.68 -14.71 8.71
CA LEU A 360 16.15 -15.82 9.55
C LEU A 360 16.87 -16.93 8.76
N GLY A 361 16.99 -16.78 7.43
CA GLY A 361 17.66 -17.72 6.54
C GLY A 361 19.08 -18.11 6.96
N PRO A 362 19.96 -17.15 7.32
CA PRO A 362 21.33 -17.45 7.75
C PRO A 362 21.43 -18.38 8.97
N GLN A 363 20.44 -18.34 9.87
CA GLN A 363 20.33 -19.20 11.04
C GLN A 363 19.49 -20.47 10.78
N GLY A 364 19.29 -20.83 9.50
CA GLY A 364 18.73 -22.10 9.06
C GLY A 364 17.19 -22.19 9.07
N TRP A 365 16.50 -21.06 8.91
CA TRP A 365 15.04 -21.04 8.77
C TRP A 365 14.64 -20.98 7.30
N ASP A 366 13.67 -21.82 6.92
CA ASP A 366 12.96 -21.70 5.67
C ASP A 366 11.58 -21.07 5.88
N GLU A 367 10.90 -20.74 4.78
CA GLU A 367 9.58 -20.11 4.83
C GLU A 367 8.53 -21.01 5.49
N ALA A 368 8.63 -22.34 5.32
CA ALA A 368 7.72 -23.28 5.95
C ALA A 368 7.78 -23.21 7.47
N ARG A 369 9.00 -23.17 8.04
CA ARG A 369 9.22 -22.99 9.47
C ARG A 369 8.74 -21.63 9.95
N VAL A 370 8.95 -20.56 9.20
CA VAL A 370 8.44 -19.22 9.53
C VAL A 370 6.91 -19.24 9.60
N ARG A 371 6.22 -19.78 8.58
CA ARG A 371 4.75 -19.90 8.57
C ARG A 371 4.22 -20.77 9.70
N GLU A 372 4.90 -21.87 10.02
CA GLU A 372 4.53 -22.72 11.16
C GLU A 372 4.58 -21.92 12.47
N ASN A 373 5.62 -21.12 12.69
CA ASN A 373 5.76 -20.31 13.91
C ASN A 373 4.78 -19.12 13.94
N MET A 374 4.38 -18.59 12.79
CA MET A 374 3.31 -17.58 12.69
C MET A 374 1.95 -18.16 13.11
N THR A 375 1.65 -19.39 12.70
CA THR A 375 0.28 -19.94 12.76
C THR A 375 0.05 -20.89 13.93
N THR A 376 1.10 -21.48 14.50
CA THR A 376 1.02 -22.52 15.53
C THR A 376 1.75 -22.14 16.81
N GLY A 377 1.39 -22.80 17.92
CA GLY A 377 2.09 -22.66 19.19
C GLY A 377 1.81 -21.35 19.93
N ASP A 378 2.63 -21.11 20.96
CA ASP A 378 2.60 -19.91 21.78
C ASP A 378 3.46 -18.79 21.18
N ARG A 379 3.31 -17.57 21.69
CA ARG A 379 4.16 -16.42 21.34
C ARG A 379 5.64 -16.77 21.49
N GLN A 380 6.43 -16.50 20.45
CA GLN A 380 7.87 -16.76 20.45
C GLN A 380 8.65 -15.52 20.04
N ARG A 381 9.78 -15.27 20.71
CA ARG A 381 10.79 -14.30 20.30
C ARG A 381 12.04 -15.04 19.84
N VAL A 382 12.55 -14.67 18.67
CA VAL A 382 13.76 -15.23 18.06
C VAL A 382 14.76 -14.09 17.87
N GLU A 383 15.90 -14.14 18.56
CA GLU A 383 17.00 -13.20 18.30
C GLU A 383 17.65 -13.53 16.95
N LEU A 384 18.06 -12.49 16.23
CA LEU A 384 18.89 -12.63 15.04
C LEU A 384 20.33 -12.96 15.47
N GLU A 385 20.94 -13.95 14.81
CA GLU A 385 22.38 -14.24 14.99
C GLU A 385 23.26 -13.11 14.42
N GLU A 386 22.78 -12.48 13.35
CA GLU A 386 23.38 -11.31 12.71
C GLU A 386 22.31 -10.23 12.54
N THR A 387 22.55 -9.07 13.16
CA THR A 387 21.60 -7.94 13.11
C THR A 387 21.59 -7.30 11.72
N ILE A 388 20.42 -6.81 11.27
CA ILE A 388 20.24 -6.30 9.89
C ILE A 388 19.90 -4.81 9.93
N PRO A 389 20.72 -3.91 9.35
CA PRO A 389 20.36 -2.50 9.20
C PRO A 389 19.05 -2.31 8.43
N VAL A 390 18.22 -1.38 8.89
CA VAL A 390 16.93 -1.01 8.30
C VAL A 390 16.94 0.50 8.05
N TYR A 391 16.69 0.90 6.82
CA TYR A 391 16.64 2.30 6.39
C TYR A 391 15.21 2.64 5.97
N ILE A 392 14.63 3.69 6.56
CA ILE A 392 13.34 4.23 6.17
C ILE A 392 13.59 5.57 5.49
N VAL A 393 13.37 5.60 4.18
CA VAL A 393 13.78 6.69 3.30
C VAL A 393 12.58 7.27 2.56
N TYR A 394 12.77 8.47 2.02
CA TYR A 394 11.75 9.16 1.24
C TYR A 394 12.34 9.59 -0.10
N LEU A 395 12.25 8.71 -1.09
CA LEU A 395 12.83 8.87 -2.42
C LEU A 395 11.71 8.82 -3.47
N PRO A 396 11.02 9.94 -3.70
CA PRO A 396 9.79 9.96 -4.49
C PRO A 396 10.03 9.91 -6.02
N VAL A 397 11.29 10.01 -6.44
CA VAL A 397 11.66 9.87 -7.85
C VAL A 397 12.77 8.84 -8.00
N TRP A 398 12.54 7.85 -8.83
CA TRP A 398 13.56 6.86 -9.19
C TRP A 398 13.52 6.57 -10.69
N ALA A 399 14.62 6.02 -11.19
CA ALA A 399 14.70 5.54 -12.55
C ALA A 399 14.94 4.02 -12.53
N ASP A 400 14.07 3.28 -13.21
CA ASP A 400 14.18 1.82 -13.28
C ASP A 400 15.29 1.37 -14.24
N ALA A 401 15.48 0.04 -14.33
CA ALA A 401 16.50 -0.55 -15.19
C ALA A 401 16.34 -0.24 -16.69
N ASP A 402 15.12 0.06 -17.14
CA ASP A 402 14.82 0.45 -18.53
C ASP A 402 15.06 1.95 -18.77
N GLY A 403 15.41 2.70 -17.71
CA GLY A 403 15.67 4.13 -17.75
C GLY A 403 14.38 4.96 -17.76
N GLU A 404 13.23 4.34 -17.46
CA GLU A 404 11.97 5.03 -17.25
C GLU A 404 11.95 5.67 -15.87
N VAL A 405 11.49 6.92 -15.81
CA VAL A 405 11.40 7.66 -14.55
C VAL A 405 10.03 7.45 -13.93
N HIS A 406 10.02 7.17 -12.65
CA HIS A 406 8.84 7.05 -11.82
C HIS A 406 8.77 8.26 -10.89
N PHE A 407 7.56 8.77 -10.68
CA PHE A 407 7.28 9.88 -9.78
C PHE A 407 6.12 9.48 -8.89
N SER A 408 6.41 9.08 -7.66
CA SER A 408 5.35 8.80 -6.70
C SER A 408 4.64 10.08 -6.25
N GLN A 409 3.51 9.89 -5.58
CA GLN A 409 2.82 10.98 -4.89
C GLN A 409 3.68 11.49 -3.72
N ASP A 410 3.55 12.77 -3.40
CA ASP A 410 4.22 13.38 -2.25
C ASP A 410 3.36 13.18 -0.99
N VAL A 411 3.30 11.94 -0.51
CA VAL A 411 2.41 11.47 0.56
C VAL A 411 2.47 12.33 1.82
N TYR A 412 3.63 12.91 2.13
CA TYR A 412 3.89 13.72 3.33
C TYR A 412 4.18 15.20 3.05
N ASP A 413 3.89 15.70 1.85
CA ASP A 413 4.14 17.09 1.44
C ASP A 413 5.60 17.55 1.70
N LEU A 414 6.57 16.69 1.37
CA LEU A 414 7.99 16.91 1.65
C LEU A 414 8.81 17.37 0.44
N LEU A 415 8.17 17.60 -0.72
CA LEU A 415 8.81 18.06 -1.95
C LEU A 415 8.69 19.57 -2.21
N GLY A 416 7.84 20.28 -1.47
CA GLY A 416 7.76 21.76 -1.43
C GLY A 416 6.78 22.40 -2.40
#